data_AF-A0A372QE61-F1
#
_entry.id   AF-A0A372QE61-F1
#
_cell.length_a   1.000
_cell.length_b   1.000
_cell.length_c   1.000
_cell.angle_alpha   90.00
_cell.angle_beta   90.00
_cell.angle_gamma   90.00
#
_symmetry.space_group_name_H-M   'P 1'
#
loop_
_entity.id
_entity.type
_entity.pdbx_description
1 polymer ?
#
loop_
_entity_poly.entity_id
_entity_poly.type
_entity_poly.pdbx_seq_one_letter_code
_entity_poly.pdbx_strand_id
1 'polypeptide(L)'
;IYYDGHEHPDVVEYQKFFLDEIYSYEKYMAKYEGETMERILPILESDDKEVILITHDECIFYSNDGKWGVWAKSGELPLRKKGNRHSIMISEFLLKECGRLKLNVQQHQENPFIPEEARVYLQPGKDREGYWTSEYLINQIKTKAIPIFETLFSNCIALFAFDNSSNHAAFKPDALVANKINLKPSGKQPKTKDTVFGLNNQH
;
A
#
# COMPACT_ATOMS: atom_id res chain seq x y z
N ILE A 1 9.76 26.26 3.48
CA ILE A 1 8.98 25.98 4.71
C ILE A 1 8.06 24.83 4.34
N TYR A 2 8.25 23.65 4.93
CA TYR A 2 7.36 22.50 4.75
C TYR A 2 6.21 22.69 5.72
N TYR A 3 5.00 22.84 5.20
CA TYR A 3 3.79 22.84 6.02
C TYR A 3 3.26 21.42 5.99
N ASP A 4 3.41 20.76 7.14
CA ASP A 4 2.84 19.46 7.35
C ASP A 4 1.31 19.64 7.44
N GLY A 5 0.59 19.17 6.41
CA GLY A 5 -0.86 19.37 6.27
C GLY A 5 -1.68 18.57 7.30
N HIS A 6 -1.03 17.82 8.19
CA HIS A 6 -1.68 17.03 9.23
C HIS A 6 -2.61 17.84 10.15
N GLU A 7 -2.35 19.13 10.34
CA GLU A 7 -3.20 20.01 11.17
C GLU A 7 -4.37 20.65 10.40
N HIS A 8 -4.51 20.40 9.09
CA HIS A 8 -5.61 20.98 8.33
C HIS A 8 -6.96 20.43 8.82
N PRO A 9 -8.01 21.26 8.99
CA PRO A 9 -9.26 20.83 9.62
C PRO A 9 -9.92 19.61 8.96
N ASP A 10 -9.85 19.50 7.64
CA ASP A 10 -10.39 18.36 6.88
C ASP A 10 -9.62 17.06 7.14
N VAL A 11 -8.30 17.11 7.28
CA VAL A 11 -7.45 15.96 7.62
C VAL A 11 -7.76 15.48 9.03
N VAL A 12 -7.93 16.40 9.97
CA VAL A 12 -8.31 16.07 11.36
C VAL A 12 -9.72 15.48 11.43
N GLU A 13 -10.65 15.98 10.62
CA GLU A 13 -12.01 15.42 10.52
C GLU A 13 -11.99 14.02 9.91
N TYR A 14 -11.29 13.83 8.79
CA TYR A 14 -11.13 12.53 8.16
C TYR A 14 -10.46 11.51 9.08
N GLN A 15 -9.45 11.93 9.86
CA GLN A 15 -8.79 11.06 10.83
C GLN A 15 -9.76 10.48 11.86
N LYS A 16 -10.74 11.27 12.34
CA LYS A 16 -11.77 10.77 13.27
C LYS A 16 -12.61 9.68 12.62
N PHE A 17 -13.09 9.92 11.40
CA PHE A 17 -13.85 8.93 10.63
C PHE A 17 -13.04 7.65 10.41
N PHE A 18 -11.78 7.77 10.00
CA PHE A 18 -10.89 6.63 9.78
C PHE A 18 -10.66 5.83 11.07
N LEU A 19 -10.44 6.51 12.20
CA LEU A 19 -10.26 5.85 13.48
C LEU A 19 -11.53 5.12 13.91
N ASP A 20 -12.70 5.75 13.79
CA ASP A 20 -13.98 5.13 14.11
C ASP A 20 -14.23 3.87 13.24
N GLU A 21 -13.89 3.93 11.96
CA GLU A 21 -13.98 2.80 11.03
C GLU A 21 -13.03 1.66 11.43
N ILE A 22 -11.75 1.95 11.69
CA ILE A 22 -10.77 0.94 12.12
C ILE A 22 -11.16 0.33 13.47
N TYR A 23 -11.63 1.14 14.44
CA TYR A 23 -12.10 0.65 15.73
C TYR A 23 -13.33 -0.25 15.61
N SER A 24 -14.19 0.00 14.62
CA SER A 24 -15.34 -0.87 14.35
C SER A 24 -14.92 -2.30 13.96
N TYR A 25 -13.75 -2.45 13.32
CA TYR A 25 -13.18 -3.75 12.96
C TYR A 25 -12.37 -4.39 14.08
N GLU A 26 -11.86 -3.61 15.04
CA GLU A 26 -10.99 -4.12 16.12
C GLU A 26 -11.63 -5.28 16.89
N LYS A 27 -12.96 -5.27 17.07
CA LYS A 27 -13.69 -6.36 17.75
C LYS A 27 -13.61 -7.71 17.03
N TYR A 28 -13.30 -7.72 15.73
CA TYR A 28 -13.13 -8.92 14.91
C TYR A 28 -11.66 -9.30 14.70
N MET A 29 -10.71 -8.55 15.24
CA MET A 29 -9.28 -8.81 15.09
C MET A 29 -8.72 -9.54 16.32
N ALA A 30 -7.71 -10.39 16.10
CA ALA A 30 -6.95 -10.94 17.21
C ALA A 30 -6.14 -9.87 17.95
N LYS A 31 -6.03 -10.06 19.28
CA LYS A 31 -5.17 -9.25 20.15
C LYS A 31 -3.92 -10.03 20.51
N TYR A 32 -2.86 -9.31 20.86
CA TYR A 32 -1.58 -9.89 21.24
C TYR A 32 -1.17 -9.27 22.58
N GLU A 33 -0.98 -10.09 23.60
CA GLU A 33 -0.66 -9.63 24.96
C GLU A 33 0.55 -10.36 25.56
N GLY A 34 1.17 -9.72 26.56
CA GLY A 34 2.34 -10.25 27.25
C GLY A 34 3.66 -10.10 26.50
N GLU A 35 4.76 -10.50 27.14
CA GLU A 35 6.12 -10.39 26.57
C GLU A 35 6.34 -11.35 25.38
N THR A 36 5.61 -12.46 25.36
CA THR A 36 5.65 -13.48 24.31
C THR A 36 4.70 -13.19 23.16
N MET A 37 3.90 -12.11 23.24
CA MET A 37 2.89 -11.73 22.25
C MET A 37 1.90 -12.88 21.98
N GLU A 38 1.29 -13.41 23.04
CA GLU A 38 0.31 -14.48 22.92
C GLU A 38 -0.94 -14.00 22.18
N ARG A 39 -1.36 -14.79 21.18
CA ARG A 39 -2.49 -14.45 20.32
C ARG A 39 -3.81 -14.82 20.99
N ILE A 40 -4.63 -13.81 21.25
CA ILE A 40 -5.97 -13.91 21.81
C ILE A 40 -6.98 -13.74 20.67
N LEU A 41 -7.78 -14.79 20.43
CA LEU A 41 -8.81 -14.77 19.40
C LEU A 41 -9.98 -13.84 19.79
N PRO A 42 -10.59 -13.15 18.81
CA PRO A 42 -11.80 -12.36 19.04
C PRO A 42 -12.98 -13.25 19.41
N ILE A 43 -13.92 -12.71 20.18
CA ILE A 43 -15.20 -13.35 20.45
C ILE A 43 -16.13 -13.01 19.29
N LEU A 44 -16.40 -13.99 18.44
CA LEU A 44 -17.21 -13.84 17.23
C LEU A 44 -18.62 -14.39 17.44
N GLU A 45 -19.64 -13.72 16.89
CA GLU A 45 -21.00 -14.27 16.86
C GLU A 45 -21.13 -15.36 15.79
N SER A 46 -22.26 -16.08 15.77
CA SER A 46 -22.53 -17.07 14.72
C SER A 46 -22.56 -16.35 13.37
N ASP A 47 -21.73 -16.82 12.44
CA ASP A 47 -21.49 -16.30 11.08
C ASP A 47 -20.40 -15.21 10.93
N ASP A 48 -19.87 -14.66 12.03
CA ASP A 48 -18.76 -13.73 11.96
C ASP A 48 -17.42 -14.44 11.67
N LYS A 49 -16.55 -13.76 10.92
CA LYS A 49 -15.18 -14.22 10.61
C LYS A 49 -14.16 -13.27 11.21
N GLU A 50 -13.01 -13.83 11.57
CA GLU A 50 -11.87 -13.04 11.99
C GLU A 50 -11.42 -12.10 10.85
N VAL A 51 -11.14 -10.86 11.20
CA VAL A 51 -10.58 -9.85 10.30
C VAL A 51 -9.09 -9.75 10.53
N ILE A 52 -8.30 -9.81 9.45
CA ILE A 52 -6.85 -9.67 9.48
C ILE A 52 -6.48 -8.36 8.77
N LEU A 53 -5.84 -7.46 9.51
CA LEU A 53 -5.35 -6.20 8.97
C LEU A 53 -4.04 -6.44 8.20
N ILE A 54 -4.06 -6.08 6.92
CA ILE A 54 -2.90 -6.13 6.03
C ILE A 54 -2.53 -4.71 5.67
N THR A 55 -1.37 -4.28 6.15
CA THR A 55 -0.78 -2.98 5.82
C THR A 55 0.10 -3.11 4.59
N HIS A 56 0.18 -2.05 3.80
CA HIS A 56 0.98 -1.97 2.59
C HIS A 56 1.77 -0.67 2.57
N ASP A 57 3.02 -0.74 2.11
CA ASP A 57 3.84 0.44 1.88
C ASP A 57 4.88 0.20 0.77
N GLU A 58 5.41 1.32 0.27
CA GLU A 58 6.30 1.42 -0.87
C GLU A 58 7.56 2.19 -0.47
N CYS A 59 8.73 1.56 -0.58
CA CYS A 59 9.99 2.19 -0.20
C CYS A 59 11.01 2.18 -1.33
N ILE A 60 11.78 3.25 -1.46
CA ILE A 60 12.86 3.36 -2.44
C ILE A 60 14.20 3.43 -1.71
N PHE A 61 15.11 2.54 -2.07
CA PHE A 61 16.48 2.51 -1.60
C PHE A 61 17.42 2.89 -2.73
N TYR A 62 18.37 3.78 -2.46
CA TYR A 62 19.38 4.21 -3.40
C TYR A 62 20.76 3.60 -3.08
N SER A 63 21.57 3.40 -4.12
CA SER A 63 22.91 2.81 -3.99
C SER A 63 23.87 3.63 -3.12
N ASN A 64 23.61 4.94 -3.03
CA ASN A 64 24.39 5.85 -2.20
C ASN A 64 23.62 6.30 -0.95
N ASP A 65 22.53 5.61 -0.57
CA ASP A 65 21.92 5.83 0.73
C ASP A 65 22.96 5.50 1.81
N GLY A 66 23.17 6.46 2.69
CA GLY A 66 24.20 6.39 3.70
C GLY A 66 23.92 7.39 4.82
N LYS A 67 24.75 7.35 5.86
CA LYS A 67 24.60 8.25 7.00
C LYS A 67 24.73 9.70 6.55
N TRP A 68 23.77 10.54 6.92
CA TRP A 68 23.77 11.96 6.60
C TRP A 68 24.90 12.69 7.33
N GLY A 69 25.22 12.29 8.56
CA GLY A 69 26.37 12.76 9.33
C GLY A 69 27.50 11.71 9.43
N VAL A 70 28.75 12.17 9.32
CA VAL A 70 29.95 11.35 9.60
C VAL A 70 30.85 12.17 10.53
N TRP A 71 31.29 11.56 11.62
CA TRP A 71 32.34 12.13 12.46
C TRP A 71 33.68 11.88 11.78
N ALA A 72 34.40 12.95 11.49
CA ALA A 72 35.74 12.91 10.91
C ALA A 72 36.71 13.69 11.81
N LYS A 73 38.00 13.37 11.76
CA LYS A 73 39.00 14.16 12.48
C LYS A 73 39.07 15.58 11.93
N SER A 74 39.45 16.54 12.77
CA SER A 74 39.64 17.92 12.33
C SER A 74 40.63 17.99 11.16
N GLY A 75 40.19 18.53 10.02
CA GLY A 75 40.97 18.59 8.78
C GLY A 75 40.69 17.46 7.77
N GLU A 76 39.95 16.42 8.15
CA GLU A 76 39.54 15.35 7.23
C GLU A 76 38.15 15.64 6.64
N LEU A 77 38.06 15.61 5.30
CA LEU A 77 36.79 15.71 4.57
C LEU A 77 36.50 14.37 3.90
N PRO A 78 35.69 13.49 4.51
CA PRO A 78 35.33 12.22 3.88
C PRO A 78 34.55 12.48 2.60
N LEU A 79 35.14 12.12 1.46
CA LEU A 79 34.53 12.28 0.15
C LEU A 79 33.35 11.32 0.01
N ARG A 80 32.18 11.87 -0.31
CA ARG A 80 30.99 11.08 -0.66
C ARG A 80 30.81 11.03 -2.17
N LYS A 81 30.31 9.90 -2.65
CA LYS A 81 29.85 9.78 -4.04
C LYS A 81 28.72 10.79 -4.25
N LYS A 82 28.81 11.59 -5.31
CA LYS A 82 27.80 12.59 -5.65
C LYS A 82 26.51 11.91 -6.15
N GLY A 83 25.37 12.39 -5.67
CA GLY A 83 24.02 11.97 -6.07
C GLY A 83 23.64 10.57 -5.56
N ASN A 84 22.38 10.18 -5.80
CA ASN A 84 21.82 8.94 -5.22
C ASN A 84 22.19 7.67 -6.02
N ARG A 85 22.66 7.80 -7.27
CA ARG A 85 22.90 6.69 -8.21
C ARG A 85 21.64 5.85 -8.45
N HIS A 86 21.79 4.54 -8.66
CA HIS A 86 20.70 3.62 -8.97
C HIS A 86 19.84 3.42 -7.73
N SER A 87 18.53 3.27 -7.92
CA SER A 87 17.63 2.84 -6.86
C SER A 87 16.94 1.53 -7.18
N ILE A 88 16.40 0.92 -6.12
CA ILE A 88 15.43 -0.15 -6.14
C ILE A 88 14.22 0.29 -5.32
N MET A 89 13.04 0.15 -5.90
CA MET A 89 11.77 0.33 -5.23
C MET A 89 11.25 -1.04 -4.79
N ILE A 90 10.71 -1.11 -3.59
CA ILE A 90 10.16 -2.31 -2.98
C ILE A 90 8.73 -1.99 -2.56
N SER A 91 7.79 -2.85 -2.98
CA SER A 91 6.40 -2.83 -2.55
C SER A 91 6.12 -4.10 -1.75
N GLU A 92 5.60 -3.97 -0.52
CA GLU A 92 5.45 -5.09 0.41
C GLU A 92 4.17 -5.00 1.24
N PHE A 93 3.64 -6.18 1.61
CA PHE A 93 2.50 -6.30 2.52
C PHE A 93 2.93 -6.89 3.86
N LEU A 94 2.48 -6.26 4.95
CA LEU A 94 2.78 -6.66 6.32
C LEU A 94 1.51 -6.88 7.13
N LEU A 95 1.53 -7.91 7.96
CA LEU A 95 0.47 -8.27 8.89
C LEU A 95 1.06 -8.76 10.21
N LYS A 96 0.28 -8.71 11.29
CA LYS A 96 0.77 -9.02 12.65
C LYS A 96 1.05 -10.51 12.85
N GLU A 97 0.34 -11.35 12.11
CA GLU A 97 0.28 -12.80 12.30
C GLU A 97 1.55 -13.50 11.81
N CYS A 98 2.09 -13.07 10.65
CA CYS A 98 3.28 -13.70 10.04
C CYS A 98 4.32 -12.70 9.56
N GLY A 99 4.16 -11.41 9.85
CA GLY A 99 5.04 -10.36 9.36
C GLY A 99 4.79 -10.14 7.87
N ARG A 100 5.60 -10.76 7.01
CA ARG A 100 5.49 -10.59 5.55
C ARG A 100 4.42 -11.52 4.99
N LEU A 101 3.61 -11.01 4.06
CA LEU A 101 2.63 -11.84 3.33
C LEU A 101 3.34 -12.80 2.36
N LYS A 102 3.65 -14.00 2.87
CA LYS A 102 4.47 -15.01 2.21
C LYS A 102 4.03 -16.41 2.64
N LEU A 103 4.02 -17.34 1.69
CA LEU A 103 3.85 -18.78 1.93
C LEU A 103 5.15 -19.39 2.45
N ASN A 104 5.03 -20.38 3.32
CA ASN A 104 6.16 -21.24 3.65
C ASN A 104 6.44 -22.25 2.52
N VAL A 105 7.59 -22.92 2.58
CA VAL A 105 8.03 -23.85 1.52
C VAL A 105 7.01 -24.96 1.27
N GLN A 106 6.40 -25.52 2.32
CA GLN A 106 5.42 -26.58 2.20
C GLN A 106 4.12 -26.09 1.54
N GLN A 107 3.58 -24.96 2.00
CA GLN A 107 2.35 -24.36 1.45
C GLN A 107 2.53 -24.01 -0.03
N HIS A 108 3.70 -23.51 -0.43
CA HIS A 108 4.00 -23.23 -1.83
C HIS A 108 4.15 -24.51 -2.67
N GLN A 109 4.74 -25.58 -2.10
CA GLN A 109 4.79 -26.89 -2.77
C GLN A 109 3.39 -27.49 -2.99
N GLU A 110 2.47 -27.31 -2.04
CA GLU A 110 1.07 -27.72 -2.16
C GLU A 110 0.29 -26.84 -3.15
N ASN A 111 0.71 -25.59 -3.34
CA ASN A 111 0.05 -24.60 -4.20
C ASN A 111 1.05 -23.94 -5.19
N PRO A 112 1.63 -24.70 -6.14
CA PRO A 112 2.75 -24.23 -6.97
C PRO A 112 2.38 -23.10 -7.94
N PHE A 113 1.09 -22.89 -8.19
CA PHE A 113 0.59 -21.80 -9.04
C PHE A 113 0.44 -20.47 -8.29
N ILE A 114 0.49 -20.50 -6.95
CA ILE A 114 0.40 -19.31 -6.11
C ILE A 114 1.80 -18.79 -5.85
N PRO A 115 2.08 -17.49 -6.06
CA PRO A 115 3.39 -16.93 -5.78
C PRO A 115 3.83 -17.15 -4.33
N GLU A 116 5.13 -17.39 -4.12
CA GLU A 116 5.67 -17.61 -2.78
C GLU A 116 5.53 -16.36 -1.89
N GLU A 117 5.79 -15.16 -2.44
CA GLU A 117 5.70 -13.89 -1.70
C GLU A 117 4.98 -12.78 -2.47
N ALA A 118 4.28 -11.93 -1.71
CA ALA A 118 3.54 -10.79 -2.26
C ALA A 118 4.44 -9.64 -2.72
N ARG A 119 5.70 -9.60 -2.26
CA ARG A 119 6.68 -8.56 -2.58
C ARG A 119 6.87 -8.37 -4.09
N VAL A 120 7.05 -7.11 -4.47
CA VAL A 120 7.49 -6.72 -5.82
C VAL A 120 8.67 -5.76 -5.72
N TYR A 121 9.62 -5.94 -6.63
CA TYR A 121 10.73 -5.02 -6.84
C TYR A 121 10.53 -4.29 -8.17
N LEU A 122 10.95 -3.04 -8.23
CA LEU A 122 10.98 -2.25 -9.45
C LEU A 122 12.27 -1.42 -9.47
N GLN A 123 12.95 -1.35 -10.61
CA GLN A 123 14.10 -0.49 -10.82
C GLN A 123 13.64 0.82 -11.47
N PRO A 124 13.42 1.89 -10.66
CA PRO A 124 12.83 3.10 -11.17
C PRO A 124 13.75 3.81 -12.16
N GLY A 125 13.16 4.34 -13.23
CA GLY A 125 13.84 5.15 -14.23
C GLY A 125 13.20 5.03 -15.62
N LYS A 126 13.18 6.14 -16.35
CA LYS A 126 12.65 6.20 -17.72
C LYS A 126 13.35 5.21 -18.67
N ASP A 127 14.65 5.03 -18.51
CA ASP A 127 15.47 4.11 -19.31
C ASP A 127 15.61 2.72 -18.64
N ARG A 128 14.67 2.37 -17.74
CA ARG A 128 14.62 1.10 -17.00
C ARG A 128 13.20 0.53 -17.01
N GLU A 129 12.67 0.17 -15.85
CA GLU A 129 11.35 -0.45 -15.67
C GLU A 129 10.24 0.60 -15.47
N GLY A 130 10.54 1.88 -15.61
CA GLY A 130 9.57 2.96 -15.46
C GLY A 130 9.42 3.41 -14.02
N TYR A 131 8.19 3.72 -13.61
CA TYR A 131 7.83 4.16 -12.26
C TYR A 131 6.71 3.29 -11.73
N TRP A 132 6.60 3.20 -10.40
CA TRP A 132 5.48 2.51 -9.78
C TRP A 132 4.16 3.24 -10.06
N THR A 133 3.16 2.50 -10.52
CA THR A 133 1.84 3.02 -10.88
C THR A 133 0.74 2.22 -10.19
N SER A 134 -0.47 2.77 -10.18
CA SER A 134 -1.65 2.07 -9.67
C SER A 134 -1.91 0.73 -10.37
N GLU A 135 -1.54 0.59 -11.65
CA GLU A 135 -1.66 -0.67 -12.38
C GLU A 135 -0.74 -1.76 -11.81
N TYR A 136 0.49 -1.38 -11.42
CA TYR A 136 1.41 -2.30 -10.75
C TYR A 136 0.84 -2.76 -9.40
N LEU A 137 0.29 -1.84 -8.60
CA LEU A 137 -0.34 -2.17 -7.33
C LEU A 137 -1.53 -3.11 -7.50
N ILE A 138 -2.46 -2.78 -8.40
CA ILE A 138 -3.64 -3.62 -8.67
C ILE A 138 -3.21 -5.02 -9.13
N ASN A 139 -2.18 -5.10 -9.99
CA ASN A 139 -1.65 -6.38 -10.43
C ASN A 139 -1.03 -7.16 -9.27
N GLN A 140 -0.24 -6.51 -8.40
CA GLN A 140 0.35 -7.14 -7.22
C GLN A 140 -0.71 -7.69 -6.27
N ILE A 141 -1.78 -6.92 -6.00
CA ILE A 141 -2.88 -7.34 -5.13
C ILE A 141 -3.58 -8.57 -5.71
N LYS A 142 -3.96 -8.51 -6.99
CA LYS A 142 -4.73 -9.57 -7.65
C LYS A 142 -3.95 -10.85 -7.88
N THR A 143 -2.69 -10.74 -8.30
CA THR A 143 -1.90 -11.90 -8.72
C THR A 143 -1.08 -12.50 -7.57
N LYS A 144 -0.83 -11.72 -6.51
CA LYS A 144 0.00 -12.18 -5.38
C LYS A 144 -0.74 -12.09 -4.05
N ALA A 145 -1.14 -10.88 -3.62
CA ALA A 145 -1.60 -10.68 -2.24
C ALA A 145 -2.86 -11.48 -1.91
N ILE A 146 -3.90 -11.41 -2.74
CA ILE A 146 -5.16 -12.13 -2.52
C ILE A 146 -4.93 -13.66 -2.54
N PRO A 147 -4.29 -14.26 -3.58
CA PRO A 147 -4.04 -15.70 -3.59
C PRO A 147 -3.23 -16.20 -2.38
N ILE A 148 -2.21 -15.46 -1.96
CA ILE A 148 -1.41 -15.81 -0.78
C ILE A 148 -2.25 -15.72 0.49
N PHE A 149 -3.05 -14.66 0.64
CA PHE A 149 -3.93 -14.48 1.80
C PHE A 149 -4.96 -15.60 1.91
N GLU A 150 -5.65 -15.93 0.83
CA GLU A 150 -6.67 -17.00 0.82
C GLU A 150 -6.07 -18.37 1.16
N THR A 151 -4.81 -18.59 0.80
CA THR A 151 -4.07 -19.83 1.14
C THR A 151 -3.71 -19.87 2.63
N LEU A 152 -3.29 -18.75 3.21
CA LEU A 152 -2.88 -18.66 4.61
C LEU A 152 -4.07 -18.61 5.58
N PHE A 153 -5.15 -17.95 5.17
CA PHE A 153 -6.25 -17.54 6.05
C PHE A 153 -7.61 -17.78 5.39
N SER A 154 -7.86 -19.01 4.94
CA SER A 154 -9.05 -19.39 4.16
C SER A 154 -10.41 -19.11 4.81
N ASN A 155 -10.46 -18.94 6.14
CA ASN A 155 -11.67 -18.59 6.88
C ASN A 155 -11.66 -17.19 7.51
N CYS A 156 -10.76 -16.31 7.07
CA CYS A 156 -10.66 -14.94 7.56
C CYS A 156 -11.06 -13.93 6.47
N ILE A 157 -11.25 -12.68 6.88
CA ILE A 157 -11.49 -11.54 5.99
C ILE A 157 -10.23 -10.67 5.99
N ALA A 158 -9.70 -10.35 4.81
CA ALA A 158 -8.61 -9.39 4.68
C ALA A 158 -9.14 -7.95 4.73
N LEU A 159 -8.61 -7.14 5.64
CA LEU A 159 -8.76 -5.70 5.64
C LEU A 159 -7.45 -5.06 5.15
N PHE A 160 -7.43 -4.55 3.92
CA PHE A 160 -6.25 -3.88 3.37
C PHE A 160 -6.23 -2.41 3.76
N ALA A 161 -5.14 -1.96 4.36
CA ALA A 161 -4.88 -0.56 4.66
C ALA A 161 -3.73 -0.04 3.78
N PHE A 162 -4.02 1.05 3.07
CA PHE A 162 -3.09 1.78 2.20
C PHE A 162 -2.92 3.21 2.72
N ASP A 163 -1.81 3.84 2.38
CA ASP A 163 -1.67 5.28 2.59
C ASP A 163 -2.52 6.06 1.57
N ASN A 164 -2.57 7.39 1.73
CA ASN A 164 -3.34 8.26 0.84
C ASN A 164 -2.51 8.78 -0.34
N SER A 165 -1.54 8.00 -0.84
CA SER A 165 -0.78 8.40 -2.02
C SER A 165 -1.69 8.50 -3.25
N SER A 166 -1.35 9.42 -4.16
CA SER A 166 -2.11 9.60 -5.41
C SER A 166 -2.17 8.34 -6.28
N ASN A 167 -1.26 7.39 -6.08
CA ASN A 167 -1.29 6.10 -6.77
C ASN A 167 -2.43 5.21 -6.27
N HIS A 168 -2.75 5.23 -4.97
CA HIS A 168 -3.88 4.45 -4.42
C HIS A 168 -5.23 5.09 -4.77
N ALA A 169 -5.26 6.43 -4.93
CA ALA A 169 -6.44 7.18 -5.33
C ALA A 169 -6.61 7.32 -6.87
N ALA A 170 -5.88 6.53 -7.66
CA ALA A 170 -5.89 6.68 -9.11
C ALA A 170 -7.24 6.28 -9.73
N PHE A 171 -7.82 7.20 -10.51
CA PHE A 171 -9.01 6.90 -11.30
C PHE A 171 -8.69 5.92 -12.44
N LYS A 172 -9.69 5.10 -12.78
CA LYS A 172 -9.62 4.21 -13.95
C LYS A 172 -9.28 5.02 -15.22
N PRO A 173 -8.54 4.46 -16.20
CA PRO A 173 -8.14 5.20 -17.41
C PRO A 173 -9.30 5.83 -18.20
N ASP A 174 -10.49 5.23 -18.13
CA ASP A 174 -11.73 5.67 -18.80
C ASP A 174 -12.65 6.51 -17.91
N ALA A 175 -12.24 6.84 -16.68
CA ALA A 175 -13.04 7.63 -15.76
C ALA A 175 -13.19 9.08 -16.25
N LEU A 176 -14.38 9.66 -16.01
CA LEU A 176 -14.65 11.06 -16.31
C LEU A 176 -13.92 11.97 -15.31
N VAL A 177 -12.75 12.45 -15.70
CA VAL A 177 -11.95 13.38 -14.89
C VAL A 177 -11.94 14.73 -15.58
N ALA A 178 -12.55 15.74 -14.97
CA ALA A 178 -12.68 17.09 -15.55
C ALA A 178 -11.35 17.66 -16.05
N ASN A 179 -10.27 17.46 -15.28
CA ASN A 179 -8.92 17.91 -15.63
C ASN A 179 -8.33 17.23 -16.89
N LYS A 180 -8.89 16.10 -17.33
CA LYS A 180 -8.47 15.39 -18.56
C LYS A 180 -9.32 15.76 -19.78
N ILE A 181 -10.39 16.53 -19.62
CA ILE A 181 -11.26 16.98 -20.70
C ILE A 181 -10.69 18.26 -21.29
N ASN A 182 -10.63 18.38 -22.62
CA ASN A 182 -10.17 19.64 -23.20
C ASN A 182 -11.25 20.72 -22.99
N LEU A 183 -10.83 21.87 -22.47
CA LEU A 183 -11.70 23.04 -22.31
C LEU A 183 -12.26 23.57 -23.65
N LYS A 184 -11.54 23.33 -24.76
CA LYS A 184 -11.90 23.78 -26.10
C LYS A 184 -12.24 22.58 -26.99
N PRO A 185 -13.08 22.73 -28.03
CA PRO A 185 -13.52 21.65 -28.93
C PRO A 185 -12.43 21.13 -29.89
N SER A 186 -11.14 21.32 -29.56
CA SER A 186 -10.02 20.91 -30.41
C SER A 186 -9.16 19.84 -29.71
N GLY A 187 -8.41 19.08 -30.50
CA GLY A 187 -7.51 18.03 -30.02
C GLY A 187 -8.17 16.68 -29.77
N LYS A 188 -7.34 15.69 -29.45
CA LYS A 188 -7.78 14.33 -29.09
C LYS A 188 -8.49 14.38 -27.74
N GLN A 189 -9.78 14.08 -27.72
CA GLN A 189 -10.56 13.94 -26.48
C GLN A 189 -10.40 12.53 -25.90
N PRO A 190 -10.29 12.37 -24.56
CA PRO A 190 -10.35 11.05 -23.94
C PRO A 190 -11.73 10.43 -24.15
N LYS A 191 -11.78 9.13 -24.43
CA LYS A 191 -13.04 8.37 -24.40
C LYS A 191 -13.34 8.03 -22.96
N THR A 192 -14.35 8.69 -22.39
CA THR A 192 -14.81 8.45 -21.02
C THR A 192 -16.04 7.57 -21.03
N LYS A 193 -16.21 6.74 -20.00
CA LYS A 193 -17.45 5.99 -19.78
C LYS A 193 -18.49 6.87 -19.06
N ASP A 194 -19.76 6.56 -19.26
CA ASP A 194 -20.83 7.16 -18.48
C ASP A 194 -20.58 6.91 -16.99
N THR A 195 -20.69 7.97 -16.19
CA THR A 195 -20.53 7.91 -14.75
C THR A 195 -21.88 8.22 -14.12
N VAL A 196 -22.35 7.33 -13.23
CA VAL A 196 -23.57 7.54 -12.45
C VAL A 196 -23.16 8.10 -11.09
N PHE A 197 -23.54 9.34 -10.80
CA PHE A 197 -23.26 9.98 -9.51
C PHE A 197 -24.44 9.76 -8.55
N GLY A 198 -24.35 8.68 -7.77
CA GLY A 198 -25.36 8.31 -6.78
C GLY A 198 -26.74 8.05 -7.39
N LEU A 199 -27.75 7.86 -6.55
CA LEU A 199 -29.13 7.69 -7.00
C LEU A 199 -29.78 9.01 -7.46
N ASN A 200 -29.22 10.18 -7.09
CA ASN A 200 -29.94 11.45 -7.18
C ASN A 200 -29.18 12.66 -7.79
N ASN A 201 -27.92 12.57 -8.25
CA ASN A 201 -27.23 13.72 -8.89
C ASN A 201 -27.38 15.08 -8.13
N GLN A 202 -27.39 15.08 -6.79
CA GLN A 202 -27.51 16.34 -6.02
C GLN A 202 -26.14 16.84 -5.59
N HIS A 203 -25.92 18.13 -5.89
CA HIS A 203 -24.73 18.92 -5.56
C HIS A 203 -24.65 19.24 -4.07
#